data_AF-A0A2V5N6I7-F1
#
_entry.id   AF-A0A2V5N6I7-F1
#
_cell.length_a   1.000
_cell.length_b   1.000
_cell.length_c   1.000
_cell.angle_alpha   90.00
_cell.angle_beta   90.00
_cell.angle_gamma   90.00
#
_symmetry.space_group_name_H-M   'P 1'
#
loop_
_entity.id
_entity.type
_entity.pdbx_description
1 polymer ?
#
loop_
_entity_poly.entity_id
_entity_poly.type
_entity_poly.pdbx_seq_one_letter_code
_entity_poly.pdbx_strand_id
1 'polypeptide(L)'
;MLKRFLLLAGLCIPPVVSSAASAALQPSRGDKMIADYFRLETAKLADKCLADIKTLDEWTSKREKYRQQLFEMLGLWPLPKKSDLQPVITGKVEQDSFFVEKLHFQSMPGLYVTANLYVPKQLTKPAPAVLYVCGHARVVTNGISYGNKVGYQHHGAWFARNGYVCLLIDTLQLGEIEGLHHGTYREGMWWWNSRGYTPAGVEAWNSIRALDYLVSRPEVDPERLGITGRSGGGAYSWTTAALDERIKVAAPVAGVTDLQNYVVDGAIEGHCDCMFILHTYRWDYPQLAALLAPRPLLIVNSDSDSIFPLDGVIRLHGKVRKIYELYQARDKLGLVIGPGPHKDTQDLQVPVLRWFNRHLKNEDPIIERAAVKFFEPEQLRALTGIPPDQINKTIQNTFVPTATAPRVPESKEAWQAERDAWLSGLKEKTFAGWPADAGPFFCRLAGGRGPVESAQNILD
;
A
#
# COMPACT_ATOMS: atom_id res chain seq x y z
N MET A 1 11.56 -8.17 -76.49
CA MET A 1 11.25 -9.59 -76.26
C MET A 1 11.18 -9.85 -74.76
N LEU A 2 10.07 -10.46 -74.36
CA LEU A 2 9.61 -10.77 -73.02
C LEU A 2 10.57 -11.74 -72.30
N LYS A 3 11.10 -11.40 -71.11
CA LYS A 3 11.64 -12.39 -70.17
C LYS A 3 10.74 -12.45 -68.95
N ARG A 4 9.87 -13.47 -68.94
CA ARG A 4 9.02 -13.87 -67.82
C ARG A 4 9.91 -14.48 -66.73
N PHE A 5 9.88 -13.89 -65.53
CA PHE A 5 10.24 -14.59 -64.29
C PHE A 5 9.03 -15.39 -63.83
N LEU A 6 9.21 -16.70 -63.60
CA LEU A 6 8.21 -17.55 -62.96
C LEU A 6 8.09 -17.17 -61.48
N LEU A 7 6.87 -16.82 -61.05
CA LEU A 7 6.49 -16.79 -59.64
C LEU A 7 6.50 -18.22 -59.09
N LEU A 8 7.37 -18.49 -58.11
CA LEU A 8 7.10 -19.52 -57.10
C LEU A 8 6.34 -18.86 -55.95
N ALA A 9 5.05 -19.17 -55.84
CA ALA A 9 4.26 -18.88 -54.66
C ALA A 9 4.66 -19.85 -53.53
N GLY A 10 5.57 -19.42 -52.66
CA GLY A 10 5.83 -20.08 -51.39
C GLY A 10 4.73 -19.74 -50.40
N LEU A 11 3.88 -20.72 -50.09
CA LEU A 11 2.95 -20.67 -48.95
C LEU A 11 3.77 -20.62 -47.64
N CYS A 12 3.94 -19.43 -47.09
CA CYS A 12 4.33 -19.26 -45.69
C CYS A 12 3.14 -19.62 -44.80
N ILE A 13 3.10 -20.86 -44.31
CA ILE A 13 2.18 -21.29 -43.26
C ILE A 13 2.64 -20.61 -41.95
N PRO A 14 1.83 -19.79 -41.27
CA PRO A 14 2.19 -19.23 -39.97
C PRO A 14 2.28 -20.37 -38.94
N PRO A 15 3.19 -20.28 -37.95
CA PRO A 15 3.26 -21.29 -36.91
C PRO A 15 1.94 -21.28 -36.13
N VAL A 16 1.28 -22.43 -36.10
CA VAL A 16 0.12 -22.68 -35.24
C VAL A 16 0.60 -22.59 -33.80
N VAL A 17 0.38 -21.44 -33.16
CA VAL A 17 0.45 -21.33 -31.71
C VAL A 17 -0.75 -22.13 -31.19
N SER A 18 -0.48 -23.36 -30.78
CA SER A 18 -1.45 -24.17 -30.04
C SER A 18 -1.78 -23.41 -28.75
N SER A 19 -2.92 -22.72 -28.74
CA SER A 19 -3.54 -22.24 -27.50
C SER A 19 -4.07 -23.49 -26.78
N ALA A 20 -3.21 -24.16 -26.05
CA ALA A 20 -3.66 -25.01 -24.97
C ALA A 20 -4.32 -24.10 -23.94
N ALA A 21 -5.63 -23.87 -24.11
CA ALA A 21 -6.46 -23.37 -23.05
C ALA A 21 -6.27 -24.33 -21.87
N SER A 22 -5.59 -23.87 -20.83
CA SER A 22 -5.53 -24.59 -19.55
C SER A 22 -6.97 -24.82 -19.13
N ALA A 23 -7.44 -26.07 -19.23
CA ALA A 23 -8.74 -26.45 -18.71
C ALA A 23 -8.68 -26.17 -17.20
N ALA A 24 -9.42 -25.16 -16.74
CA ALA A 24 -9.47 -24.82 -15.32
C ALA A 24 -9.86 -26.09 -14.55
N LEU A 25 -8.93 -26.60 -13.74
CA LEU A 25 -9.18 -27.74 -12.87
C LEU A 25 -10.40 -27.43 -12.02
N GLN A 26 -11.40 -28.32 -12.04
CA GLN A 26 -12.56 -28.18 -11.18
C GLN A 26 -12.08 -28.18 -9.71
N PRO A 27 -12.51 -27.21 -8.89
CA PRO A 27 -12.04 -27.11 -7.51
C PRO A 27 -12.41 -28.38 -6.74
N SER A 28 -11.44 -28.93 -6.03
CA SER A 28 -11.61 -30.10 -5.19
C SER A 28 -12.57 -29.79 -4.03
N ARG A 29 -13.00 -30.83 -3.31
CA ARG A 29 -13.76 -30.63 -2.07
C ARG A 29 -12.97 -29.77 -1.06
N GLY A 30 -11.65 -29.97 -0.98
CA GLY A 30 -10.79 -29.20 -0.09
C GLY A 30 -10.77 -27.72 -0.45
N ASP A 31 -10.64 -27.41 -1.74
CA ASP A 31 -10.63 -26.02 -2.23
C ASP A 31 -11.95 -25.31 -1.91
N LYS A 32 -13.08 -25.99 -2.10
CA LYS A 32 -14.40 -25.46 -1.72
C LYS A 32 -14.53 -25.21 -0.22
N MET A 33 -14.04 -26.13 0.61
CA MET A 33 -14.05 -25.97 2.07
C MET A 33 -13.19 -24.79 2.53
N ILE A 34 -12.02 -24.60 1.94
CA ILE A 34 -11.13 -23.46 2.23
C ILE A 34 -11.78 -22.14 1.78
N ALA A 35 -12.34 -22.10 0.57
CA ALA A 35 -13.06 -20.93 0.06
C ALA A 35 -14.25 -20.56 0.95
N ASP A 36 -15.06 -21.53 1.38
CA ASP A 36 -16.17 -21.30 2.31
C ASP A 36 -15.70 -20.80 3.67
N TYR A 37 -14.60 -21.35 4.20
CA TYR A 37 -13.99 -20.86 5.43
C TYR A 37 -13.59 -19.39 5.30
N PHE A 38 -12.83 -19.03 4.26
CA PHE A 38 -12.41 -17.64 4.05
C PHE A 38 -13.58 -16.69 3.81
N ARG A 39 -14.62 -17.12 3.10
CA ARG A 39 -15.86 -16.34 2.92
C ARG A 39 -16.55 -16.08 4.25
N LEU A 40 -16.72 -17.10 5.09
CA LEU A 40 -17.37 -16.98 6.39
C LEU A 40 -16.54 -16.14 7.38
N GLU A 41 -15.22 -16.34 7.43
CA GLU A 41 -14.36 -15.53 8.30
C GLU A 41 -14.29 -14.08 7.84
N THR A 42 -14.19 -13.83 6.53
CA THR A 42 -14.22 -12.46 5.98
C THR A 42 -15.53 -11.76 6.33
N ALA A 43 -16.68 -12.43 6.19
CA ALA A 43 -17.97 -11.89 6.59
C ALA A 43 -18.01 -11.53 8.09
N LYS A 44 -17.51 -12.41 8.97
CA LYS A 44 -17.43 -12.13 10.43
C LYS A 44 -16.56 -10.90 10.73
N LEU A 45 -15.40 -10.77 10.08
CA LEU A 45 -14.51 -9.63 10.28
C LEU A 45 -15.13 -8.34 9.76
N ALA A 46 -15.78 -8.39 8.60
CA ALA A 46 -16.51 -7.27 8.04
C ALA A 46 -17.64 -6.83 8.99
N ASP A 47 -18.46 -7.74 9.49
CA ASP A 47 -19.58 -7.41 10.39
C ASP A 47 -19.09 -6.81 11.72
N LYS A 48 -17.95 -7.27 12.24
CA LYS A 48 -17.36 -6.76 13.48
C LYS A 48 -16.69 -5.39 13.30
N CYS A 49 -16.17 -5.08 12.11
CA CYS A 49 -15.38 -3.89 11.85
C CYS A 49 -16.14 -2.60 12.24
N LEU A 50 -15.63 -1.90 13.26
CA LEU A 50 -16.20 -0.66 13.83
C LEU A 50 -17.63 -0.80 14.38
N ALA A 51 -18.17 -2.01 14.51
CA ALA A 51 -19.54 -2.22 14.94
C ALA A 51 -19.76 -1.93 16.43
N ASP A 52 -18.72 -2.11 17.25
CA ASP A 52 -18.68 -1.86 18.69
C ASP A 52 -18.40 -0.38 19.05
N ILE A 53 -18.20 0.48 18.06
CA ILE A 53 -17.94 1.91 18.26
C ILE A 53 -19.25 2.68 18.05
N LYS A 54 -19.87 3.13 19.14
CA LYS A 54 -21.13 3.89 19.16
C LYS A 54 -20.95 5.34 19.61
N THR A 55 -19.90 5.63 20.36
CA THR A 55 -19.61 6.97 20.87
C THR A 55 -18.20 7.44 20.49
N LEU A 56 -17.99 8.76 20.54
CA LEU A 56 -16.68 9.35 20.31
C LEU A 56 -15.64 8.90 21.36
N ASP A 57 -16.07 8.69 22.61
CA ASP A 57 -15.20 8.25 23.71
C ASP A 57 -14.73 6.79 23.50
N GLU A 58 -15.61 5.91 23.02
CA GLU A 58 -15.24 4.53 22.66
C GLU A 58 -14.24 4.49 21.50
N TRP A 59 -14.39 5.37 20.51
CA TRP A 59 -13.45 5.48 19.41
C TRP A 59 -12.09 5.99 19.91
N THR A 60 -12.08 7.13 20.60
CA THR A 60 -10.85 7.81 21.02
C THR A 60 -10.04 6.98 22.02
N SER A 61 -10.70 6.22 22.90
CA SER A 61 -10.03 5.29 23.83
C SER A 61 -9.34 4.10 23.15
N LYS A 62 -9.77 3.70 21.93
CA LYS A 62 -9.19 2.57 21.19
C LYS A 62 -8.26 2.99 20.05
N ARG A 63 -8.38 4.24 19.55
CA ARG A 63 -7.68 4.74 18.36
C ARG A 63 -6.16 4.56 18.42
N GLU A 64 -5.55 4.89 19.56
CA GLU A 64 -4.10 4.74 19.75
C GLU A 64 -3.65 3.27 19.71
N LYS A 65 -4.42 2.39 20.36
CA LYS A 65 -4.19 0.94 20.29
C LYS A 65 -4.30 0.43 18.86
N TYR A 66 -5.29 0.89 18.10
CA TYR A 66 -5.43 0.52 16.70
C TYR A 66 -4.24 1.00 15.86
N ARG A 67 -3.78 2.25 16.03
CA ARG A 67 -2.58 2.71 15.32
C ARG A 67 -1.33 1.91 15.68
N GLN A 68 -1.16 1.54 16.95
CA GLN A 68 -0.09 0.63 17.37
C GLN A 68 -0.19 -0.74 16.68
N GLN A 69 -1.39 -1.33 16.64
CA GLN A 69 -1.64 -2.58 15.93
C GLN A 69 -1.28 -2.48 14.44
N LEU A 70 -1.56 -1.34 13.79
CA LEU A 70 -1.18 -1.09 12.42
C LEU A 70 0.35 -1.02 12.25
N PHE A 71 1.07 -0.32 13.13
CA PHE A 71 2.54 -0.36 13.14
C PHE A 71 3.06 -1.79 13.27
N GLU A 72 2.47 -2.61 14.16
CA GLU A 72 2.89 -4.00 14.33
C GLU A 72 2.61 -4.87 13.09
N MET A 73 1.44 -4.76 12.47
CA MET A 73 1.09 -5.51 11.24
C MET A 73 1.90 -5.08 10.00
N LEU A 74 2.63 -3.97 10.10
CA LEU A 74 3.58 -3.48 9.10
C LEU A 74 5.05 -3.81 9.46
N GLY A 75 5.30 -4.52 10.56
CA GLY A 75 6.67 -4.83 10.99
C GLY A 75 7.43 -3.61 11.53
N LEU A 76 6.71 -2.55 11.93
CA LEU A 76 7.23 -1.29 12.43
C LEU A 76 7.09 -1.13 13.94
N TRP A 77 6.65 -2.16 14.67
CA TRP A 77 6.53 -2.09 16.13
C TRP A 77 7.57 -3.00 16.82
N PRO A 78 8.36 -2.48 17.79
CA PRO A 78 8.48 -1.06 18.16
C PRO A 78 9.05 -0.23 17.01
N LEU A 79 8.74 1.08 17.01
CA LEU A 79 9.16 2.00 15.95
C LEU A 79 10.67 1.93 15.71
N PRO A 80 11.13 1.77 14.44
CA PRO A 80 12.54 1.89 14.12
C PRO A 80 13.07 3.25 14.54
N LYS A 81 14.32 3.29 15.02
CA LYS A 81 14.98 4.56 15.34
C LYS A 81 15.16 5.37 14.05
N LYS A 82 14.69 6.62 14.04
CA LYS A 82 14.97 7.58 12.97
C LYS A 82 16.48 7.86 12.90
N SER A 83 17.10 7.59 11.76
CA SER A 83 18.50 7.92 11.46
C SER A 83 18.62 9.33 10.86
N ASP A 84 19.84 9.78 10.56
CA ASP A 84 20.02 10.89 9.63
C ASP A 84 19.53 10.48 8.22
N LEU A 85 18.93 11.42 7.49
CA LEU A 85 18.40 11.20 6.14
C LEU A 85 19.50 11.24 5.08
N GLN A 86 20.62 11.92 5.33
CA GLN A 86 21.72 12.05 4.34
C GLN A 86 21.22 12.43 2.92
N PRO A 87 20.41 13.50 2.76
CA PRO A 87 19.84 13.85 1.47
C PRO A 87 20.91 14.38 0.52
N VAL A 88 20.88 13.92 -0.73
CA VAL A 88 21.78 14.38 -1.80
C VAL A 88 20.94 14.86 -2.98
N ILE A 89 21.08 16.14 -3.32
CA ILE A 89 20.52 16.70 -4.57
C ILE A 89 21.54 16.42 -5.67
N THR A 90 21.12 15.64 -6.66
CA THR A 90 21.99 15.19 -7.76
C THR A 90 21.82 16.01 -9.03
N GLY A 91 20.80 16.87 -9.08
CA GLY A 91 20.63 17.83 -10.15
C GLY A 91 19.31 18.58 -10.05
N LYS A 92 19.14 19.53 -10.94
CA LYS A 92 17.96 20.40 -11.04
C LYS A 92 17.54 20.54 -12.49
N VAL A 93 16.24 20.49 -12.76
CA VAL A 93 15.66 20.81 -14.07
C VAL A 93 14.65 21.95 -13.94
N GLU A 94 14.68 22.87 -14.90
CA GLU A 94 13.96 24.14 -14.84
C GLU A 94 12.71 24.12 -15.73
N GLN A 95 11.65 24.79 -15.28
CA GLN A 95 10.45 25.15 -16.04
C GLN A 95 10.08 26.61 -15.74
N ASP A 96 9.15 27.20 -16.48
CA ASP A 96 8.85 28.63 -16.34
C ASP A 96 8.38 29.04 -14.93
N SER A 97 7.52 28.22 -14.31
CA SER A 97 6.86 28.54 -13.03
C SER A 97 7.37 27.73 -11.83
N PHE A 98 8.15 26.69 -12.06
CA PHE A 98 8.66 25.80 -11.03
C PHE A 98 10.01 25.20 -11.46
N PHE A 99 10.68 24.52 -10.56
CA PHE A 99 11.82 23.65 -10.87
C PHE A 99 11.65 22.30 -10.18
N VAL A 100 12.44 21.32 -10.61
CA VAL A 100 12.49 20.00 -9.98
C VAL A 100 13.91 19.72 -9.51
N GLU A 101 14.08 19.51 -8.22
CA GLU A 101 15.29 18.90 -7.65
C GLU A 101 15.18 17.38 -7.77
N LYS A 102 16.24 16.75 -8.26
CA LYS A 102 16.39 15.31 -8.32
C LYS A 102 17.25 14.93 -7.13
N LEU A 103 16.78 14.01 -6.31
CA LEU A 103 17.47 13.71 -5.07
C LEU A 103 17.25 12.27 -4.63
N HIS A 104 18.11 11.84 -3.72
CA HIS A 104 17.86 10.67 -2.90
C HIS A 104 18.18 10.97 -1.44
N PHE A 105 17.62 10.18 -0.54
CA PHE A 105 17.94 10.17 0.89
C PHE A 105 17.87 8.73 1.41
N GLN A 106 18.33 8.50 2.62
CA GLN A 106 18.27 7.21 3.30
C GLN A 106 17.12 7.19 4.33
N SER A 107 16.12 6.33 4.14
CA SER A 107 15.03 6.18 5.12
C SER A 107 15.50 5.37 6.34
N MET A 108 16.45 4.47 6.13
CA MET A 108 17.29 3.79 7.13
C MET A 108 18.71 3.71 6.57
N PRO A 109 19.76 3.48 7.40
CA PRO A 109 21.13 3.30 6.89
C PRO A 109 21.18 2.29 5.73
N GLY A 110 21.64 2.74 4.56
CA GLY A 110 21.72 1.96 3.32
C GLY A 110 20.40 1.76 2.57
N LEU A 111 19.23 2.12 3.13
CA LEU A 111 17.94 2.01 2.44
C LEU A 111 17.62 3.34 1.74
N TYR A 112 17.86 3.39 0.44
CA TYR A 112 17.72 4.61 -0.35
C TYR A 112 16.30 4.83 -0.85
N VAL A 113 15.83 6.06 -0.75
CA VAL A 113 14.59 6.54 -1.36
C VAL A 113 14.97 7.57 -2.42
N THR A 114 14.61 7.29 -3.67
CA THR A 114 14.82 8.19 -4.81
C THR A 114 13.58 9.04 -5.04
N ALA A 115 13.78 10.34 -5.29
CA ALA A 115 12.70 11.30 -5.29
C ALA A 115 12.91 12.47 -6.27
N ASN A 116 11.80 13.13 -6.59
CA ASN A 116 11.76 14.40 -7.30
C ASN A 116 10.98 15.42 -6.47
N LEU A 117 11.62 16.53 -6.10
CA LEU A 117 11.00 17.62 -5.36
C LEU A 117 10.67 18.77 -6.32
N TYR A 118 9.38 19.00 -6.54
CA TYR A 118 8.83 20.05 -7.38
C TYR A 118 8.59 21.30 -6.52
N VAL A 119 9.24 22.41 -6.86
CA VAL A 119 9.24 23.64 -6.06
C VAL A 119 8.79 24.84 -6.92
N PRO A 120 7.77 25.60 -6.52
CA PRO A 120 7.37 26.84 -7.19
C PRO A 120 8.49 27.91 -7.12
N LYS A 121 8.75 28.64 -8.21
CA LYS A 121 9.82 29.65 -8.27
C LYS A 121 9.56 30.91 -7.46
N GLN A 122 8.30 31.29 -7.29
CA GLN A 122 7.90 32.60 -6.75
C GLN A 122 7.28 32.47 -5.35
N LEU A 123 7.87 31.63 -4.50
CA LEU A 123 7.44 31.53 -3.10
C LEU A 123 7.91 32.74 -2.31
N THR A 124 6.97 33.46 -1.70
CA THR A 124 7.25 34.58 -0.78
C THR A 124 7.18 34.16 0.69
N LYS A 125 6.66 32.96 0.97
CA LYS A 125 6.53 32.34 2.29
C LYS A 125 6.52 30.81 2.14
N PRO A 126 6.78 30.05 3.22
CA PRO A 126 6.61 28.60 3.21
C PRO A 126 5.23 28.18 2.67
N ALA A 127 5.24 27.18 1.82
CA ALA A 127 4.10 26.71 1.05
C ALA A 127 3.50 25.43 1.64
N PRO A 128 2.20 25.16 1.41
CA PRO A 128 1.65 23.85 1.70
C PRO A 128 2.42 22.79 0.89
N ALA A 129 2.63 21.61 1.47
CA ALA A 129 3.39 20.56 0.82
C ALA A 129 2.62 19.26 0.67
N VAL A 130 2.91 18.54 -0.41
CA VAL A 130 2.27 17.27 -0.74
C VAL A 130 3.33 16.20 -0.91
N LEU A 131 3.23 15.13 -0.11
CA LEU A 131 3.91 13.88 -0.42
C LEU A 131 3.06 13.12 -1.44
N TYR A 132 3.64 12.89 -2.62
CA TYR A 132 3.03 12.03 -3.63
C TYR A 132 3.73 10.66 -3.62
N VAL A 133 2.98 9.63 -3.24
CA VAL A 133 3.46 8.24 -3.24
C VAL A 133 3.04 7.57 -4.54
N CYS A 134 3.99 6.92 -5.22
CA CYS A 134 3.76 6.42 -6.58
C CYS A 134 3.05 5.06 -6.60
N GLY A 135 2.23 4.84 -7.63
CA GLY A 135 1.70 3.51 -7.96
C GLY A 135 2.64 2.68 -8.81
N HIS A 136 2.23 1.46 -9.15
CA HIS A 136 3.08 0.51 -9.89
C HIS A 136 3.17 0.82 -11.39
N ALA A 137 3.91 1.87 -11.76
CA ALA A 137 4.17 2.25 -13.15
C ALA A 137 5.64 2.01 -13.51
N ARG A 138 5.95 0.89 -14.18
CA ARG A 138 7.32 0.56 -14.58
C ARG A 138 7.80 1.53 -15.68
N VAL A 139 8.92 2.23 -15.44
CA VAL A 139 9.56 3.11 -16.43
C VAL A 139 11.00 2.68 -16.62
N VAL A 140 11.25 1.94 -17.71
CA VAL A 140 12.56 1.38 -18.06
C VAL A 140 12.87 1.66 -19.53
N THR A 141 14.04 2.21 -19.80
CA THR A 141 14.58 2.40 -21.16
C THR A 141 15.97 1.80 -21.20
N ASN A 142 16.29 1.01 -22.23
CA ASN A 142 17.61 0.38 -22.41
C ASN A 142 18.12 -0.38 -21.17
N GLY A 143 17.21 -1.05 -20.45
CA GLY A 143 17.54 -1.82 -19.24
C GLY A 143 17.79 -0.98 -17.98
N ILE A 144 17.63 0.34 -18.05
CA ILE A 144 17.80 1.26 -16.92
C ILE A 144 16.43 1.63 -16.36
N SER A 145 16.21 1.40 -15.06
CA SER A 145 15.04 1.91 -14.34
C SER A 145 15.22 3.40 -14.01
N TYR A 146 14.23 4.22 -14.35
CA TYR A 146 14.19 5.65 -14.03
C TYR A 146 13.39 5.95 -12.75
N GLY A 147 12.80 4.91 -12.14
CA GLY A 147 11.88 5.04 -11.03
C GLY A 147 10.48 5.42 -11.47
N ASN A 148 9.45 4.87 -10.83
CA ASN A 148 8.05 5.13 -11.15
C ASN A 148 7.63 6.59 -10.94
N LYS A 149 8.35 7.39 -10.13
CA LYS A 149 8.10 8.84 -9.95
C LYS A 149 8.08 9.62 -11.27
N VAL A 150 8.89 9.22 -12.25
CA VAL A 150 8.96 9.91 -13.55
C VAL A 150 7.69 9.66 -14.38
N GLY A 151 6.99 8.55 -14.11
CA GLY A 151 5.69 8.22 -14.71
C GLY A 151 4.56 9.09 -14.18
N TYR A 152 4.68 9.57 -12.94
CA TYR A 152 3.70 10.40 -12.21
C TYR A 152 4.03 11.90 -12.19
N GLN A 153 5.07 12.33 -12.91
CA GLN A 153 5.60 13.71 -12.89
C GLN A 153 4.55 14.81 -13.10
N HIS A 154 3.46 14.52 -13.83
CA HIS A 154 2.40 15.48 -14.11
C HIS A 154 1.64 15.92 -12.86
N HIS A 155 1.55 15.04 -11.84
CA HIS A 155 0.97 15.39 -10.54
C HIS A 155 1.86 16.39 -9.79
N GLY A 156 3.16 16.11 -9.68
CA GLY A 156 4.13 17.01 -9.04
C GLY A 156 4.21 18.37 -9.73
N ALA A 157 4.24 18.38 -11.06
CA ALA A 157 4.22 19.60 -11.86
C ALA A 157 2.93 20.41 -11.64
N TRP A 158 1.77 19.76 -11.56
CA TRP A 158 0.51 20.46 -11.27
C TRP A 158 0.55 21.12 -9.89
N PHE A 159 0.95 20.38 -8.85
CA PHE A 159 1.04 20.92 -7.49
C PHE A 159 1.98 22.13 -7.42
N ALA A 160 3.16 22.05 -8.03
CA ALA A 160 4.10 23.17 -8.06
C ALA A 160 3.58 24.39 -8.83
N ARG A 161 2.93 24.17 -9.98
CA ARG A 161 2.28 25.25 -10.76
C ARG A 161 1.12 25.92 -10.03
N ASN A 162 0.64 25.32 -8.94
CA ASN A 162 -0.42 25.82 -8.09
C ASN A 162 0.08 26.14 -6.67
N GLY A 163 1.38 26.41 -6.49
CA GLY A 163 1.89 26.94 -5.22
C GLY A 163 2.01 25.94 -4.08
N TYR A 164 2.11 24.64 -4.40
CA TYR A 164 2.51 23.60 -3.45
C TYR A 164 3.96 23.19 -3.67
N VAL A 165 4.67 22.84 -2.60
CA VAL A 165 5.88 22.02 -2.72
C VAL A 165 5.45 20.56 -2.82
N CYS A 166 5.95 19.80 -3.79
CA CYS A 166 5.53 18.40 -3.96
C CYS A 166 6.72 17.46 -4.07
N LEU A 167 6.81 16.49 -3.16
CA LEU A 167 7.82 15.43 -3.20
C LEU A 167 7.20 14.16 -3.75
N LEU A 168 7.67 13.70 -4.90
CA LEU A 168 7.33 12.38 -5.44
C LEU A 168 8.41 11.39 -5.02
N ILE A 169 8.03 10.30 -4.37
CA ILE A 169 8.96 9.21 -4.03
C ILE A 169 8.63 7.96 -4.83
N ASP A 170 9.67 7.23 -5.22
CA ASP A 170 9.51 5.92 -5.85
C ASP A 170 9.00 4.88 -4.84
N THR A 171 8.30 3.86 -5.35
CA THR A 171 8.14 2.60 -4.60
C THR A 171 9.46 1.84 -4.62
N LEU A 172 9.77 1.08 -3.58
CA LEU A 172 10.95 0.22 -3.52
C LEU A 172 11.01 -0.77 -4.72
N GLN A 173 9.90 -1.38 -5.13
CA GLN A 173 9.91 -2.33 -6.26
C GLN A 173 10.34 -1.70 -7.59
N LEU A 174 9.79 -0.53 -7.90
CA LEU A 174 9.90 0.09 -9.23
C LEU A 174 10.66 1.41 -9.19
N GLY A 175 11.51 1.59 -8.17
CA GLY A 175 12.43 2.72 -8.06
C GLY A 175 13.66 2.56 -8.94
N GLU A 176 14.60 3.49 -8.80
CA GLU A 176 15.90 3.38 -9.49
C GLU A 176 16.80 2.29 -8.90
N ILE A 177 16.51 1.86 -7.66
CA ILE A 177 17.08 0.67 -7.02
C ILE A 177 15.94 -0.31 -6.72
N GLU A 178 15.64 -1.19 -7.67
CA GLU A 178 14.51 -2.12 -7.59
C GLU A 178 14.71 -3.19 -6.50
N GLY A 179 13.87 -3.15 -5.46
CA GLY A 179 13.74 -4.20 -4.45
C GLY A 179 12.67 -5.23 -4.80
N LEU A 180 12.57 -6.29 -3.98
CA LEU A 180 11.59 -7.36 -4.19
C LEU A 180 10.29 -7.09 -3.41
N HIS A 181 9.15 -7.11 -4.10
CA HIS A 181 7.82 -7.00 -3.50
C HIS A 181 6.88 -8.19 -3.81
N HIS A 182 7.37 -9.23 -4.48
CA HIS A 182 6.57 -10.41 -4.80
C HIS A 182 7.20 -11.65 -4.16
N GLY A 183 7.55 -11.56 -2.89
CA GLY A 183 8.21 -12.65 -2.17
C GLY A 183 7.28 -13.84 -1.98
N THR A 184 6.01 -13.62 -1.65
CA THR A 184 5.13 -14.72 -1.24
C THR A 184 4.69 -15.58 -2.42
N TYR A 185 3.68 -15.16 -3.19
CA TYR A 185 3.05 -15.97 -4.23
C TYR A 185 3.97 -16.26 -5.44
N ARG A 186 4.99 -15.42 -5.69
CA ARG A 186 5.92 -15.58 -6.82
C ARG A 186 7.22 -16.27 -6.45
N GLU A 187 7.86 -15.87 -5.35
CA GLU A 187 9.18 -16.42 -4.95
C GLU A 187 9.09 -17.49 -3.84
N GLY A 188 7.90 -17.80 -3.32
CA GLY A 188 7.71 -18.82 -2.27
C GLY A 188 8.30 -18.43 -0.90
N MET A 189 8.60 -17.15 -0.67
CA MET A 189 9.19 -16.61 0.56
C MET A 189 8.16 -16.42 1.68
N TRP A 190 7.42 -17.47 2.01
CA TRP A 190 6.41 -17.46 3.08
C TRP A 190 6.97 -17.06 4.45
N TRP A 191 8.28 -17.21 4.65
CA TRP A 191 8.99 -16.75 5.84
C TRP A 191 8.90 -15.23 6.06
N TRP A 192 8.58 -14.43 5.03
CA TRP A 192 8.30 -12.99 5.18
C TRP A 192 7.22 -12.75 6.23
N ASN A 193 6.09 -13.44 6.09
CA ASN A 193 4.96 -13.31 7.02
C ASN A 193 5.33 -13.80 8.42
N SER A 194 6.03 -14.94 8.52
CA SER A 194 6.50 -15.48 9.81
C SER A 194 7.49 -14.55 10.52
N ARG A 195 8.25 -13.76 9.76
CA ARG A 195 9.19 -12.77 10.30
C ARG A 195 8.50 -11.48 10.75
N GLY A 196 7.24 -11.25 10.37
CA GLY A 196 6.62 -9.94 10.55
C GLY A 196 6.93 -8.95 9.41
N TYR A 197 7.55 -9.41 8.32
CA TYR A 197 7.91 -8.56 7.17
C TYR A 197 6.81 -8.52 6.11
N THR A 198 6.49 -7.30 5.65
CA THR A 198 5.77 -7.02 4.41
C THR A 198 6.43 -5.81 3.74
N PRO A 199 6.55 -5.76 2.41
CA PRO A 199 7.02 -4.56 1.72
C PRO A 199 6.15 -3.32 2.01
N ALA A 200 4.88 -3.51 2.40
CA ALA A 200 4.01 -2.41 2.82
C ALA A 200 4.60 -1.61 4.00
N GLY A 201 5.31 -2.30 4.91
CA GLY A 201 6.01 -1.69 6.03
C GLY A 201 7.16 -0.80 5.59
N VAL A 202 7.93 -1.25 4.59
CA VAL A 202 9.03 -0.48 4.02
C VAL A 202 8.50 0.78 3.36
N GLU A 203 7.40 0.69 2.62
CA GLU A 203 6.79 1.84 1.94
C GLU A 203 6.17 2.85 2.90
N ALA A 204 5.52 2.36 3.96
CA ALA A 204 5.04 3.22 5.05
C ALA A 204 6.21 3.94 5.74
N TRP A 205 7.31 3.24 6.02
CA TRP A 205 8.50 3.86 6.60
C TRP A 205 9.13 4.89 5.67
N ASN A 206 9.36 4.54 4.40
CA ASN A 206 9.86 5.46 3.38
C ASN A 206 9.02 6.74 3.32
N SER A 207 7.69 6.60 3.40
CA SER A 207 6.76 7.74 3.40
C SER A 207 6.89 8.60 4.66
N ILE A 208 6.96 8.00 5.86
CA ILE A 208 7.18 8.73 7.12
C ILE A 208 8.49 9.52 7.09
N ARG A 209 9.54 8.92 6.52
CA ARG A 209 10.87 9.52 6.39
C ARG A 209 10.91 10.58 5.30
N ALA A 210 10.12 10.44 4.24
CA ALA A 210 9.91 11.47 3.23
C ALA A 210 9.22 12.72 3.80
N LEU A 211 8.29 12.55 4.75
CA LEU A 211 7.72 13.68 5.50
C LEU A 211 8.76 14.38 6.38
N ASP A 212 9.68 13.63 7.00
CA ASP A 212 10.81 14.23 7.73
C ASP A 212 11.69 15.07 6.80
N TYR A 213 11.95 14.60 5.58
CA TYR A 213 12.67 15.39 4.57
C TYR A 213 11.88 16.65 4.18
N LEU A 214 10.59 16.53 3.85
CA LEU A 214 9.74 17.68 3.51
C LEU A 214 9.76 18.76 4.60
N VAL A 215 9.58 18.39 5.86
CA VAL A 215 9.57 19.33 6.99
C VAL A 215 10.92 20.01 7.20
N SER A 216 12.03 19.40 6.77
CA SER A 216 13.35 20.02 6.85
C SER A 216 13.59 21.13 5.80
N ARG A 217 12.71 21.24 4.79
CA ARG A 217 12.85 22.20 3.69
C ARG A 217 12.35 23.59 4.08
N PRO A 218 13.13 24.67 3.85
CA PRO A 218 12.70 26.03 4.18
C PRO A 218 11.49 26.50 3.36
N GLU A 219 11.22 25.88 2.22
CA GLU A 219 10.09 26.18 1.35
C GLU A 219 8.77 25.59 1.86
N VAL A 220 8.80 24.70 2.86
CA VAL A 220 7.66 23.91 3.32
C VAL A 220 7.08 24.46 4.62
N ASP A 221 5.76 24.60 4.66
CA ASP A 221 5.01 24.83 5.89
C ASP A 221 4.65 23.48 6.54
N PRO A 222 5.23 23.13 7.71
CA PRO A 222 5.00 21.84 8.37
C PRO A 222 3.56 21.65 8.87
N GLU A 223 2.77 22.72 9.01
CA GLU A 223 1.38 22.63 9.43
C GLU A 223 0.41 22.42 8.27
N ARG A 224 0.90 22.37 7.02
CA ARG A 224 0.08 22.21 5.81
C ARG A 224 0.59 21.09 4.91
N LEU A 225 0.70 19.90 5.48
CA LEU A 225 1.11 18.69 4.78
C LEU A 225 -0.09 17.87 4.30
N GLY A 226 -0.06 17.40 3.06
CA GLY A 226 -1.00 16.44 2.51
C GLY A 226 -0.32 15.23 1.88
N ILE A 227 -1.10 14.17 1.64
CA ILE A 227 -0.63 12.96 0.96
C ILE A 227 -1.63 12.47 -0.08
N THR A 228 -1.14 12.11 -1.26
CA THR A 228 -1.96 11.51 -2.31
C THR A 228 -1.12 10.58 -3.17
N GLY A 229 -1.79 9.73 -3.93
CA GLY A 229 -1.16 8.78 -4.82
C GLY A 229 -2.19 7.89 -5.48
N ARG A 230 -1.79 7.24 -6.57
CA ARG A 230 -2.67 6.37 -7.37
C ARG A 230 -2.23 4.91 -7.28
N SER A 231 -3.15 3.95 -7.33
CA SER A 231 -2.82 2.50 -7.32
C SER A 231 -2.11 2.11 -6.03
N GLY A 232 -0.92 1.50 -6.08
CA GLY A 232 -0.07 1.32 -4.89
C GLY A 232 0.15 2.61 -4.09
N GLY A 233 0.28 3.75 -4.77
CA GLY A 233 0.33 5.06 -4.13
C GLY A 233 -0.96 5.43 -3.38
N GLY A 234 -2.12 5.01 -3.90
CA GLY A 234 -3.38 5.14 -3.18
C GLY A 234 -3.36 4.31 -1.90
N ALA A 235 -2.87 3.07 -1.98
CA ALA A 235 -2.73 2.20 -0.82
C ALA A 235 -1.75 2.72 0.25
N TYR A 236 -0.73 3.49 -0.12
CA TYR A 236 0.13 4.16 0.87
C TYR A 236 -0.38 5.49 1.37
N SER A 237 -1.23 6.18 0.60
CA SER A 237 -1.75 7.49 1.00
C SER A 237 -2.54 7.39 2.30
N TRP A 238 -3.52 6.49 2.37
CA TRP A 238 -4.29 6.24 3.59
C TRP A 238 -3.52 5.47 4.67
N THR A 239 -2.62 4.55 4.32
CA THR A 239 -1.78 3.82 5.29
C THR A 239 -0.84 4.78 6.03
N THR A 240 -0.07 5.59 5.30
CA THR A 240 0.83 6.57 5.90
C THR A 240 0.05 7.65 6.65
N ALA A 241 -1.08 8.13 6.11
CA ALA A 241 -1.93 9.09 6.82
C ALA A 241 -2.47 8.54 8.14
N ALA A 242 -2.82 7.24 8.22
CA ALA A 242 -3.25 6.60 9.45
C ALA A 242 -2.13 6.55 10.51
N LEU A 243 -0.88 6.38 10.08
CA LEU A 243 0.31 6.26 10.94
C LEU A 243 0.91 7.59 11.37
N ASP A 244 0.84 8.62 10.52
CA ASP A 244 1.52 9.90 10.73
C ASP A 244 0.51 11.06 10.76
N GLU A 245 0.34 11.65 11.94
CA GLU A 245 -0.65 12.71 12.18
C GLU A 245 -0.19 14.09 11.71
N ARG A 246 1.06 14.24 11.21
CA ARG A 246 1.50 15.48 10.55
C ARG A 246 0.74 15.73 9.25
N ILE A 247 0.28 14.66 8.58
CA ILE A 247 -0.58 14.75 7.40
C ILE A 247 -1.93 15.33 7.81
N LYS A 248 -2.32 16.45 7.21
CA LYS A 248 -3.57 17.17 7.48
C LYS A 248 -4.69 16.84 6.48
N VAL A 249 -4.35 16.38 5.27
CA VAL A 249 -5.31 15.97 4.22
C VAL A 249 -4.79 14.73 3.50
N ALA A 250 -5.66 13.79 3.16
CA ALA A 250 -5.33 12.63 2.33
C ALA A 250 -6.32 12.42 1.19
N ALA A 251 -5.83 11.94 0.05
CA ALA A 251 -6.66 11.46 -1.04
C ALA A 251 -6.08 10.19 -1.70
N PRO A 252 -6.39 8.98 -1.21
CA PRO A 252 -6.04 7.76 -1.92
C PRO A 252 -6.87 7.64 -3.22
N VAL A 253 -6.18 7.47 -4.36
CA VAL A 253 -6.82 7.30 -5.67
C VAL A 253 -6.65 5.87 -6.17
N ALA A 254 -7.75 5.18 -6.45
CA ALA A 254 -7.76 3.81 -6.96
C ALA A 254 -6.76 2.91 -6.23
N GLY A 255 -6.89 2.82 -4.90
CA GLY A 255 -5.94 2.14 -4.03
C GLY A 255 -6.54 1.64 -2.71
N VAL A 256 -7.88 1.60 -2.66
CA VAL A 256 -8.67 1.30 -1.47
C VAL A 256 -9.68 0.25 -1.85
N THR A 257 -9.81 -0.79 -1.04
CA THR A 257 -10.96 -1.70 -1.04
C THR A 257 -11.03 -2.41 0.32
N ASP A 258 -11.97 -3.33 0.51
CA ASP A 258 -12.19 -4.09 1.74
C ASP A 258 -11.70 -5.55 1.64
N LEU A 259 -11.80 -6.27 2.76
CA LEU A 259 -11.32 -7.65 2.83
C LEU A 259 -12.15 -8.62 1.96
N GLN A 260 -13.43 -8.31 1.72
CA GLN A 260 -14.29 -9.10 0.83
C GLN A 260 -13.72 -9.12 -0.59
N ASN A 261 -13.41 -7.96 -1.16
CA ASN A 261 -12.80 -7.91 -2.49
C ASN A 261 -11.43 -8.57 -2.51
N TYR A 262 -10.59 -8.36 -1.49
CA TYR A 262 -9.27 -8.96 -1.45
C TYR A 262 -9.30 -10.49 -1.35
N VAL A 263 -10.03 -11.05 -0.39
CA VAL A 263 -9.94 -12.47 -0.04
C VAL A 263 -10.95 -13.31 -0.81
N VAL A 264 -12.21 -12.85 -0.90
CA VAL A 264 -13.30 -13.67 -1.45
C VAL A 264 -13.43 -13.49 -2.94
N ASP A 265 -13.35 -12.25 -3.42
CA ASP A 265 -13.45 -11.94 -4.85
C ASP A 265 -12.09 -12.07 -5.56
N GLY A 266 -11.04 -12.42 -4.81
CA GLY A 266 -9.73 -12.78 -5.34
C GLY A 266 -8.87 -11.61 -5.78
N ALA A 267 -9.19 -10.36 -5.41
CA ALA A 267 -8.35 -9.22 -5.82
C ALA A 267 -6.90 -9.38 -5.33
N ILE A 268 -6.67 -10.06 -4.19
CA ILE A 268 -5.33 -10.38 -3.67
C ILE A 268 -4.45 -11.13 -4.68
N GLU A 269 -5.06 -11.90 -5.59
CA GLU A 269 -4.38 -12.73 -6.56
C GLU A 269 -3.73 -11.86 -7.66
N GLY A 270 -2.40 -11.77 -7.63
CA GLY A 270 -1.62 -11.02 -8.63
C GLY A 270 -1.29 -9.58 -8.24
N HIS A 271 -1.80 -9.11 -7.10
CA HIS A 271 -1.37 -7.85 -6.49
C HIS A 271 0.08 -7.94 -5.98
N CYS A 272 0.65 -6.77 -5.75
CA CYS A 272 1.97 -6.65 -5.13
C CYS A 272 1.88 -6.91 -3.61
N ASP A 273 2.84 -7.61 -2.98
CA ASP A 273 2.75 -7.91 -1.53
C ASP A 273 2.70 -6.63 -0.67
N CYS A 274 3.18 -5.54 -1.25
CA CYS A 274 3.19 -4.21 -0.67
C CYS A 274 1.78 -3.60 -0.51
N MET A 275 0.75 -4.21 -1.12
CA MET A 275 -0.65 -3.83 -1.00
C MET A 275 -1.31 -4.33 0.29
N PHE A 276 -0.62 -5.20 1.05
CA PHE A 276 -1.20 -5.91 2.19
C PHE A 276 -0.39 -5.74 3.47
N ILE A 277 -1.12 -5.70 4.59
CA ILE A 277 -0.59 -5.84 5.94
C ILE A 277 -0.68 -7.31 6.37
N LEU A 278 0.19 -7.75 7.29
CA LEU A 278 0.22 -9.14 7.75
C LEU A 278 -1.03 -9.61 8.49
N HIS A 279 -1.85 -8.65 8.91
CA HIS A 279 -3.18 -8.90 9.40
C HIS A 279 -3.30 -9.72 10.69
N THR A 280 -2.25 -9.68 11.53
CA THR A 280 -2.18 -10.26 12.89
C THR A 280 -3.44 -10.05 13.72
N TYR A 281 -4.03 -8.84 13.64
CA TYR A 281 -5.20 -8.46 14.43
C TYR A 281 -6.55 -8.65 13.72
N ARG A 282 -6.56 -9.29 12.54
CA ARG A 282 -7.78 -9.70 11.82
C ARG A 282 -8.76 -8.53 11.62
N TRP A 283 -8.26 -7.44 11.06
CA TRP A 283 -9.08 -6.27 10.76
C TRP A 283 -9.98 -6.50 9.53
N ASP A 284 -10.81 -5.51 9.25
CA ASP A 284 -11.23 -5.21 7.89
C ASP A 284 -10.73 -3.78 7.60
N TYR A 285 -10.49 -3.44 6.35
CA TYR A 285 -9.79 -2.21 5.98
C TYR A 285 -10.53 -0.88 6.22
N PRO A 286 -11.85 -0.82 6.47
CA PRO A 286 -12.49 0.41 6.96
C PRO A 286 -11.87 0.92 8.27
N GLN A 287 -11.34 0.02 9.11
CA GLN A 287 -10.66 0.41 10.35
C GLN A 287 -9.39 1.22 10.09
N LEU A 288 -8.64 0.90 9.01
CA LEU A 288 -7.47 1.66 8.57
C LEU A 288 -7.87 3.08 8.17
N ALA A 289 -8.87 3.23 7.31
CA ALA A 289 -9.38 4.53 6.88
C ALA A 289 -9.93 5.37 8.04
N ALA A 290 -10.60 4.74 9.02
CA ALA A 290 -11.16 5.42 10.18
C ALA A 290 -10.11 6.10 11.05
N LEU A 291 -8.86 5.60 11.09
CA LEU A 291 -7.76 6.22 11.85
C LEU A 291 -7.42 7.65 11.40
N LEU A 292 -7.86 8.05 10.20
CA LEU A 292 -7.69 9.42 9.71
C LEU A 292 -8.67 10.40 10.36
N ALA A 293 -9.84 9.95 10.81
CA ALA A 293 -10.85 10.82 11.39
C ALA A 293 -10.29 11.63 12.57
N PRO A 294 -10.56 12.95 12.66
CA PRO A 294 -11.47 13.75 11.81
C PRO A 294 -10.78 14.49 10.65
N ARG A 295 -9.56 14.11 10.25
CA ARG A 295 -8.83 14.80 9.18
C ARG A 295 -9.49 14.59 7.82
N PRO A 296 -9.48 15.58 6.91
CA PRO A 296 -9.96 15.45 5.55
C PRO A 296 -9.43 14.22 4.80
N LEU A 297 -10.33 13.32 4.40
CA LEU A 297 -10.08 12.14 3.59
C LEU A 297 -11.01 12.11 2.37
N LEU A 298 -10.45 12.09 1.17
CA LEU A 298 -11.19 11.89 -0.08
C LEU A 298 -10.85 10.52 -0.68
N ILE A 299 -11.81 9.59 -0.67
CA ILE A 299 -11.65 8.30 -1.35
C ILE A 299 -12.04 8.49 -2.82
N VAL A 300 -11.12 8.19 -3.74
CA VAL A 300 -11.33 8.36 -5.18
C VAL A 300 -11.15 7.01 -5.87
N ASN A 301 -12.11 6.60 -6.69
CA ASN A 301 -12.03 5.34 -7.45
C ASN A 301 -12.72 5.48 -8.82
N SER A 302 -12.63 4.44 -9.65
CA SER A 302 -13.41 4.35 -10.89
C SER A 302 -14.47 3.26 -10.79
N ASP A 303 -15.51 3.34 -11.63
CA ASP A 303 -16.65 2.42 -11.58
C ASP A 303 -16.37 1.01 -12.12
N SER A 304 -15.35 0.85 -12.95
CA SER A 304 -14.96 -0.41 -13.60
C SER A 304 -13.49 -0.75 -13.36
N ASP A 305 -12.95 -0.29 -12.24
CA ASP A 305 -11.63 -0.68 -11.76
C ASP A 305 -11.66 -2.14 -11.23
N SER A 306 -11.07 -3.07 -11.99
CA SER A 306 -11.01 -4.48 -11.61
C SER A 306 -9.97 -4.79 -10.53
N ILE A 307 -9.10 -3.84 -10.20
CA ILE A 307 -8.03 -3.99 -9.22
C ILE A 307 -8.51 -3.53 -7.83
N PHE A 308 -9.33 -2.49 -7.80
CA PHE A 308 -9.99 -1.96 -6.62
C PHE A 308 -11.50 -1.86 -6.89
N PRO A 309 -12.24 -2.98 -6.73
CA PRO A 309 -13.63 -3.02 -7.14
C PRO A 309 -14.51 -2.02 -6.38
N LEU A 310 -15.45 -1.42 -7.11
CA LEU A 310 -16.29 -0.32 -6.63
C LEU A 310 -17.10 -0.72 -5.38
N ASP A 311 -17.63 -1.93 -5.34
CA ASP A 311 -18.51 -2.37 -4.26
C ASP A 311 -17.80 -2.40 -2.90
N GLY A 312 -16.55 -2.85 -2.84
CA GLY A 312 -15.72 -2.78 -1.62
C GLY A 312 -15.40 -1.34 -1.22
N VAL A 313 -15.15 -0.45 -2.18
CA VAL A 313 -14.97 0.99 -1.93
C VAL A 313 -16.23 1.59 -1.28
N ILE A 314 -17.42 1.27 -1.79
CA ILE A 314 -18.69 1.77 -1.23
C ILE A 314 -18.93 1.22 0.18
N ARG A 315 -18.74 -0.08 0.41
CA ARG A 315 -18.88 -0.70 1.74
C ARG A 315 -17.93 -0.05 2.74
N LEU A 316 -16.69 0.17 2.32
CA LEU A 316 -15.65 0.78 3.15
C LEU A 316 -16.01 2.22 3.54
N HIS A 317 -16.32 3.06 2.56
CA HIS A 317 -16.73 4.45 2.81
C HIS A 317 -17.95 4.50 3.75
N GLY A 318 -18.93 3.61 3.56
CA GLY A 318 -20.13 3.54 4.39
C GLY A 318 -19.84 3.29 5.88
N LYS A 319 -18.86 2.43 6.20
CA LYS A 319 -18.42 2.17 7.57
C LYS A 319 -17.62 3.33 8.15
N VAL A 320 -16.66 3.88 7.39
CA VAL A 320 -15.80 5.01 7.83
C VAL A 320 -16.63 6.25 8.13
N ARG A 321 -17.67 6.53 7.35
CA ARG A 321 -18.59 7.64 7.55
C ARG A 321 -19.15 7.70 8.97
N LYS A 322 -19.48 6.55 9.58
CA LYS A 322 -20.02 6.48 10.94
C LYS A 322 -19.05 7.07 11.96
N ILE A 323 -17.75 6.86 11.79
CA ILE A 323 -16.72 7.43 12.67
C ILE A 323 -16.61 8.94 12.47
N TYR A 324 -16.65 9.43 11.22
CA TYR A 324 -16.66 10.87 10.95
C TYR A 324 -17.91 11.57 11.50
N GLU A 325 -19.07 10.88 11.52
CA GLU A 325 -20.30 11.38 12.14
C GLU A 325 -20.15 11.59 13.65
N LEU A 326 -19.43 10.70 14.37
CA LEU A 326 -19.12 10.87 15.80
C LEU A 326 -18.31 12.14 16.09
N TYR A 327 -17.45 12.54 15.15
CA TYR A 327 -16.69 13.79 15.21
C TYR A 327 -17.45 15.02 14.70
N GLN A 328 -18.68 14.86 14.20
CA GLN A 328 -19.42 15.90 13.50
C GLN A 328 -18.63 16.45 12.28
N ALA A 329 -17.84 15.59 11.63
CA ALA A 329 -16.89 15.95 10.58
C ALA A 329 -17.25 15.35 9.22
N ARG A 330 -18.54 15.10 8.96
CA ARG A 330 -18.98 14.42 7.72
C ARG A 330 -18.55 15.16 6.44
N ASP A 331 -18.40 16.48 6.51
CA ASP A 331 -17.91 17.33 5.42
C ASP A 331 -16.42 17.13 5.10
N LYS A 332 -15.69 16.40 5.96
CA LYS A 332 -14.28 16.02 5.81
C LYS A 332 -14.09 14.59 5.31
N LEU A 333 -15.16 13.88 4.97
CA LEU A 333 -15.09 12.59 4.28
C LEU A 333 -15.77 12.71 2.91
N GLY A 334 -14.99 12.52 1.85
CA GLY A 334 -15.47 12.55 0.47
C GLY A 334 -15.38 11.19 -0.21
N LEU A 335 -16.25 10.98 -1.20
CA LEU A 335 -16.21 9.87 -2.14
C LEU A 335 -16.40 10.39 -3.56
N VAL A 336 -15.49 10.03 -4.46
CA VAL A 336 -15.56 10.35 -5.89
C VAL A 336 -15.41 9.06 -6.69
N ILE A 337 -16.38 8.81 -7.57
CA ILE A 337 -16.34 7.69 -8.52
C ILE A 337 -16.32 8.26 -9.94
N GLY A 338 -15.22 8.06 -10.65
CA GLY A 338 -15.11 8.40 -12.07
C GLY A 338 -15.52 7.24 -12.98
N PRO A 339 -15.89 7.50 -14.25
CA PRO A 339 -16.17 6.43 -15.19
C PRO A 339 -14.88 5.77 -15.69
N GLY A 340 -14.93 4.45 -15.89
CA GLY A 340 -13.91 3.70 -16.60
C GLY A 340 -12.99 2.84 -15.73
N PRO A 341 -11.95 2.25 -16.35
CA PRO A 341 -11.14 1.21 -15.72
C PRO A 341 -10.10 1.81 -14.76
N HIS A 342 -9.12 0.99 -14.36
CA HIS A 342 -7.93 1.44 -13.64
C HIS A 342 -7.05 2.37 -14.49
N LYS A 343 -7.49 3.62 -14.70
CA LYS A 343 -6.78 4.66 -15.47
C LYS A 343 -6.59 5.94 -14.65
N ASP A 344 -5.60 6.75 -15.03
CA ASP A 344 -5.40 8.10 -14.52
C ASP A 344 -6.13 9.08 -15.45
N THR A 345 -7.24 9.66 -15.00
CA THR A 345 -8.14 10.52 -15.79
C THR A 345 -8.39 11.84 -15.08
N GLN A 346 -8.84 12.85 -15.83
CA GLN A 346 -9.19 14.15 -15.25
C GLN A 346 -10.36 14.08 -14.28
N ASP A 347 -11.31 13.16 -14.50
CA ASP A 347 -12.45 12.91 -13.62
C ASP A 347 -12.01 12.51 -12.21
N LEU A 348 -10.85 11.87 -12.07
CA LEU A 348 -10.25 11.53 -10.78
C LEU A 348 -9.31 12.62 -10.29
N GLN A 349 -8.54 13.25 -11.19
CA GLN A 349 -7.55 14.27 -10.83
C GLN A 349 -8.21 15.53 -10.26
N VAL A 350 -9.14 16.14 -11.00
CA VAL A 350 -9.71 17.45 -10.64
C VAL A 350 -10.33 17.47 -9.23
N PRO A 351 -11.09 16.45 -8.78
CA PRO A 351 -11.60 16.41 -7.42
C PRO A 351 -10.51 16.35 -6.34
N VAL A 352 -9.42 15.61 -6.57
CA VAL A 352 -8.26 15.58 -5.66
C VAL A 352 -7.64 16.96 -5.55
N LEU A 353 -7.42 17.62 -6.69
CA LEU A 353 -6.80 18.95 -6.74
C LEU A 353 -7.65 20.00 -5.99
N ARG A 354 -8.97 19.98 -6.19
CA ARG A 354 -9.91 20.83 -5.43
C ARG A 354 -9.89 20.51 -3.93
N TRP A 355 -9.85 19.25 -3.55
CA TRP A 355 -9.81 18.82 -2.15
C TRP A 355 -8.58 19.37 -1.41
N PHE A 356 -7.42 19.33 -2.06
CA PHE A 356 -6.19 19.89 -1.50
C PHE A 356 -6.23 21.42 -1.40
N ASN A 357 -6.77 22.13 -2.40
CA ASN A 357 -6.97 23.59 -2.30
C ASN A 357 -7.88 23.93 -1.11
N ARG A 358 -9.02 23.23 -0.98
CA ARG A 358 -9.97 23.45 0.10
C ARG A 358 -9.34 23.24 1.48
N HIS A 359 -8.61 22.15 1.67
CA HIS A 359 -8.18 21.75 3.01
C HIS A 359 -6.77 22.21 3.42
N LEU A 360 -5.89 22.56 2.47
CA LEU A 360 -4.56 23.10 2.78
C LEU A 360 -4.43 24.61 2.54
N LYS A 361 -5.29 25.20 1.72
CA LYS A 361 -5.25 26.65 1.46
C LYS A 361 -6.50 27.39 1.87
N ASN A 362 -7.59 26.67 2.15
CA ASN A 362 -8.90 27.28 2.37
C ASN A 362 -9.41 28.06 1.14
N GLU A 363 -9.18 27.47 -0.05
CA GLU A 363 -9.55 28.04 -1.35
C GLU A 363 -10.38 27.02 -2.15
N ASP A 364 -11.31 27.48 -3.00
CA ASP A 364 -12.06 26.62 -3.93
C ASP A 364 -12.13 27.22 -5.34
N PRO A 365 -10.97 27.45 -6.02
CA PRO A 365 -10.95 28.01 -7.35
C PRO A 365 -11.35 26.97 -8.41
N ILE A 366 -11.77 27.46 -9.58
CA ILE A 366 -11.91 26.62 -10.77
C ILE A 366 -10.53 26.04 -11.13
N ILE A 367 -10.48 24.75 -11.44
CA ILE A 367 -9.26 24.09 -11.90
C ILE A 367 -9.11 24.32 -13.41
N GLU A 368 -8.33 25.32 -13.79
CA GLU A 368 -8.13 25.70 -15.20
C GLU A 368 -6.99 24.94 -15.89
N ARG A 369 -6.05 24.38 -15.11
CA ARG A 369 -4.83 23.75 -15.63
C ARG A 369 -4.92 22.24 -15.48
N ALA A 370 -4.82 21.52 -16.59
CA ALA A 370 -4.66 20.07 -16.58
C ALA A 370 -3.27 19.66 -16.04
N ALA A 371 -3.20 18.49 -15.41
CA ALA A 371 -1.92 17.85 -15.08
C ALA A 371 -1.32 17.24 -16.35
N VAL A 372 -0.13 17.71 -16.75
CA VAL A 372 0.58 17.26 -17.97
C VAL A 372 2.05 16.99 -17.67
N LYS A 373 2.69 16.14 -18.47
CA LYS A 373 4.12 15.85 -18.35
C LYS A 373 4.94 16.97 -19.01
N PHE A 374 6.10 17.26 -18.43
CA PHE A 374 6.98 18.36 -18.87
C PHE A 374 8.39 17.89 -19.24
N PHE A 375 8.76 16.67 -18.86
CA PHE A 375 10.12 16.17 -18.96
C PHE A 375 10.15 14.76 -19.53
N GLU A 376 11.21 14.44 -20.25
CA GLU A 376 11.56 13.07 -20.56
C GLU A 376 12.03 12.32 -19.29
N PRO A 377 11.80 11.01 -19.17
CA PRO A 377 12.19 10.22 -17.99
C PRO A 377 13.65 10.41 -17.56
N GLU A 378 14.57 10.50 -18.52
CA GLU A 378 16.01 10.66 -18.31
C GLU A 378 16.35 11.94 -17.55
N GLN A 379 15.59 13.00 -17.80
CA GLN A 379 15.81 14.29 -17.17
C GLN A 379 15.49 14.24 -15.68
N LEU A 380 14.60 13.34 -15.25
CA LEU A 380 14.11 13.23 -13.87
C LEU A 380 14.80 12.14 -13.04
N ARG A 381 15.74 11.39 -13.65
CA ARG A 381 16.55 10.40 -12.94
C ARG A 381 17.35 11.06 -11.81
N ALA A 382 17.24 10.51 -10.61
CA ALA A 382 17.90 10.97 -9.40
C ALA A 382 19.30 10.36 -9.24
N LEU A 383 19.51 9.07 -9.50
CA LEU A 383 20.81 8.44 -9.32
C LEU A 383 21.69 8.62 -10.56
N THR A 384 22.93 9.05 -10.34
CA THR A 384 24.01 9.01 -11.35
C THR A 384 24.68 7.64 -11.39
N GLY A 385 24.61 6.88 -10.29
CA GLY A 385 25.06 5.50 -10.15
C GLY A 385 24.39 4.84 -8.94
N ILE A 386 24.42 3.51 -8.86
CA ILE A 386 23.85 2.77 -7.73
C ILE A 386 24.81 2.86 -6.54
N PRO A 387 24.39 3.38 -5.37
CA PRO A 387 25.24 3.41 -4.18
C PRO A 387 25.68 1.98 -3.76
N PRO A 388 26.97 1.76 -3.45
CA PRO A 388 27.49 0.42 -3.16
C PRO A 388 26.99 -0.14 -1.83
N ASP A 389 26.62 0.71 -0.88
CA ASP A 389 26.07 0.35 0.44
C ASP A 389 24.55 0.15 0.44
N GLN A 390 23.89 0.20 -0.73
CA GLN A 390 22.44 0.03 -0.80
C GLN A 390 22.00 -1.35 -0.29
N ILE A 391 20.91 -1.36 0.50
CA ILE A 391 20.25 -2.57 0.96
C ILE A 391 18.84 -2.74 0.36
N ASN A 392 18.39 -1.85 -0.52
CA ASN A 392 17.07 -1.89 -1.16
C ASN A 392 16.73 -3.28 -1.73
N LYS A 393 17.68 -3.91 -2.42
CA LYS A 393 17.51 -5.23 -3.06
C LYS A 393 17.30 -6.38 -2.07
N THR A 394 17.72 -6.20 -0.83
CA THR A 394 17.77 -7.25 0.21
C THR A 394 17.13 -6.81 1.51
N ILE A 395 16.35 -5.72 1.50
CA ILE A 395 15.78 -5.09 2.70
C ILE A 395 14.87 -6.05 3.50
N GLN A 396 14.26 -7.03 2.85
CA GLN A 396 13.52 -8.13 3.48
C GLN A 396 14.34 -8.91 4.51
N ASN A 397 15.67 -8.88 4.40
CA ASN A 397 16.58 -9.59 5.29
C ASN A 397 16.90 -8.82 6.57
N THR A 398 16.60 -7.52 6.65
CA THR A 398 17.05 -6.66 7.75
C THR A 398 15.99 -5.71 8.30
N PHE A 399 14.91 -5.43 7.56
CA PHE A 399 13.89 -4.44 7.94
C PHE A 399 13.23 -4.75 9.28
N VAL A 400 12.73 -5.97 9.43
CA VAL A 400 12.20 -6.45 10.72
C VAL A 400 13.32 -7.18 11.46
N PRO A 401 13.71 -6.73 12.67
CA PRO A 401 14.77 -7.39 13.43
C PRO A 401 14.45 -8.86 13.71
N THR A 402 15.46 -9.71 13.67
CA THR A 402 15.31 -11.10 14.13
C THR A 402 15.07 -11.11 15.64
N ALA A 403 14.15 -11.97 16.10
CA ALA A 403 13.94 -12.17 17.53
C ALA A 403 15.24 -12.61 18.22
N THR A 404 15.54 -12.02 19.37
CA THR A 404 16.67 -12.44 20.21
C THR A 404 16.35 -13.77 20.88
N ALA A 405 17.33 -14.66 20.98
CA ALA A 405 17.18 -15.88 21.76
C ALA A 405 16.79 -15.53 23.22
N PRO A 406 15.75 -16.17 23.78
CA PRO A 406 15.40 -15.95 25.17
C PRO A 406 16.52 -16.45 26.08
N ARG A 407 16.65 -15.84 27.27
CA ARG A 407 17.56 -16.34 28.30
C ARG A 407 16.91 -17.57 28.94
N VAL A 408 17.72 -18.55 29.34
CA VAL A 408 17.20 -19.70 30.09
C VAL A 408 16.76 -19.21 31.48
N PRO A 409 15.50 -19.44 31.90
CA PRO A 409 15.04 -18.98 33.20
C PRO A 409 15.81 -19.63 34.36
N GLU A 410 16.17 -18.84 35.37
CA GLU A 410 16.97 -19.29 36.52
C GLU A 410 16.13 -20.00 37.60
N SER A 411 14.79 -19.95 37.50
CA SER A 411 13.87 -20.59 38.43
C SER A 411 12.65 -21.16 37.74
N LYS A 412 11.94 -22.05 38.45
CA LYS A 412 10.68 -22.63 37.98
C LYS A 412 9.60 -21.55 37.80
N GLU A 413 9.57 -20.56 38.69
CA GLU A 413 8.63 -19.45 38.67
C GLU A 413 8.90 -18.56 37.44
N ALA A 414 10.17 -18.25 37.16
CA ALA A 414 10.57 -17.50 35.97
C ALA A 414 10.21 -18.27 34.68
N TRP A 415 10.43 -19.58 34.64
CA TRP A 415 10.02 -20.42 33.51
C TRP A 415 8.50 -20.40 33.30
N GLN A 416 7.72 -20.53 34.37
CA GLN A 416 6.26 -20.51 34.28
C GLN A 416 5.76 -19.17 33.73
N ALA A 417 6.31 -18.06 34.23
CA ALA A 417 5.97 -16.73 33.75
C ALA A 417 6.28 -16.53 32.25
N GLU A 418 7.47 -16.94 31.80
CA GLU A 418 7.86 -16.84 30.38
C GLU A 418 6.99 -17.73 29.48
N ARG A 419 6.77 -18.99 29.88
CA ARG A 419 5.90 -19.91 29.15
C ARG A 419 4.49 -19.35 29.00
N ASP A 420 3.91 -18.84 30.09
CA ASP A 420 2.54 -18.32 30.08
C ASP A 420 2.44 -17.06 29.21
N ALA A 421 3.46 -16.20 29.24
CA ALA A 421 3.57 -15.05 28.35
C ALA A 421 3.64 -15.47 26.87
N TRP A 422 4.46 -16.47 26.51
CA TRP A 422 4.56 -16.97 25.13
C TRP A 422 3.26 -17.64 24.67
N LEU A 423 2.64 -18.47 25.50
CA LEU A 423 1.38 -19.12 25.16
C LEU A 423 0.26 -18.10 24.96
N SER A 424 0.22 -17.05 25.79
CA SER A 424 -0.71 -15.94 25.62
C SER A 424 -0.45 -15.20 24.31
N GLY A 425 0.81 -14.84 24.03
CA GLY A 425 1.21 -14.14 22.81
C GLY A 425 0.92 -14.94 21.53
N LEU A 426 1.19 -16.25 21.53
CA LEU A 426 0.89 -17.14 20.40
C LEU A 426 -0.62 -17.21 20.15
N LYS A 427 -1.44 -17.32 21.20
CA LYS A 427 -2.90 -17.30 21.07
C LYS A 427 -3.42 -15.98 20.52
N GLU A 428 -2.86 -14.86 20.96
CA GLU A 428 -3.30 -13.52 20.53
C GLU A 428 -2.83 -13.16 19.13
N LYS A 429 -1.61 -13.54 18.73
CA LYS A 429 -0.95 -13.00 17.53
C LYS A 429 -0.75 -14.00 16.40
N THR A 430 -0.69 -15.30 16.69
CA THR A 430 -0.47 -16.34 15.68
C THR A 430 -1.73 -17.16 15.45
N PHE A 431 -2.41 -17.55 16.53
CA PHE A 431 -3.56 -18.45 16.50
C PHE A 431 -4.88 -17.76 16.82
N ALA A 432 -4.97 -16.43 16.70
CA ALA A 432 -6.22 -15.70 16.89
C ALA A 432 -7.31 -16.06 15.87
N GLY A 433 -6.92 -16.72 14.77
CA GLY A 433 -7.82 -17.31 13.77
C GLY A 433 -8.38 -18.67 14.15
N TRP A 434 -7.80 -19.37 15.13
CA TRP A 434 -8.23 -20.71 15.51
C TRP A 434 -9.55 -20.68 16.27
N PRO A 435 -10.42 -21.69 16.08
CA PRO A 435 -11.66 -21.77 16.80
C PRO A 435 -11.39 -21.98 18.30
N ALA A 436 -12.15 -21.28 19.15
CA ALA A 436 -12.06 -21.43 20.60
C ALA A 436 -12.56 -22.80 21.09
N ASP A 437 -13.43 -23.43 20.30
CA ASP A 437 -13.91 -24.80 20.47
C ASP A 437 -13.66 -25.55 19.16
N ALA A 438 -12.85 -26.61 19.20
CA ALA A 438 -12.53 -27.41 18.01
C ALA A 438 -13.75 -28.13 17.44
N GLY A 439 -14.84 -28.26 18.22
CA GLY A 439 -15.98 -29.09 17.87
C GLY A 439 -15.59 -30.55 17.65
N PRO A 440 -16.56 -31.42 17.31
CA PRO A 440 -16.25 -32.79 16.92
C PRO A 440 -15.54 -32.81 15.56
N PHE A 441 -14.29 -33.28 15.53
CA PHE A 441 -13.55 -33.50 14.29
C PHE A 441 -13.94 -34.85 13.69
N PHE A 442 -14.72 -34.77 12.61
CA PHE A 442 -15.27 -35.89 11.87
C PHE A 442 -14.43 -36.15 10.62
N CYS A 443 -13.56 -37.16 10.67
CA CYS A 443 -12.77 -37.57 9.52
C CYS A 443 -13.25 -38.90 8.95
N ARG A 444 -13.13 -39.04 7.63
CA ARG A 444 -13.38 -40.30 6.93
C ARG A 444 -12.18 -40.57 6.04
N LEU A 445 -11.54 -41.74 6.20
CA LEU A 445 -10.47 -42.19 5.33
C LEU A 445 -10.95 -42.21 3.87
N ALA A 446 -10.16 -41.64 2.96
CA ALA A 446 -10.48 -41.63 1.54
C ALA A 446 -10.57 -43.08 1.02
N GLY A 447 -11.76 -43.50 0.61
CA GLY A 447 -12.04 -44.86 0.12
C GLY A 447 -12.83 -45.75 1.09
N GLY A 448 -13.03 -45.35 2.35
CA GLY A 448 -13.79 -46.12 3.33
C GLY A 448 -15.31 -45.95 3.18
N ARG A 449 -16.06 -47.05 3.00
CA ARG A 449 -17.53 -47.07 3.03
C ARG A 449 -18.13 -47.16 4.46
N GLY A 450 -17.34 -46.91 5.51
CA GLY A 450 -17.77 -46.95 6.92
C GLY A 450 -18.36 -45.62 7.44
N PRO A 451 -19.05 -45.62 8.60
CA PRO A 451 -19.60 -44.41 9.23
C PRO A 451 -18.50 -43.42 9.61
N VAL A 452 -18.89 -42.17 9.83
CA VAL A 452 -17.97 -41.08 10.21
C VAL A 452 -17.62 -41.25 11.70
N GLU A 453 -16.37 -41.58 12.00
CA GLU A 453 -15.87 -41.71 13.38
C GLU A 453 -15.27 -40.39 13.87
N SER A 454 -15.32 -40.14 15.18
CA SER A 454 -14.58 -39.04 15.80
C SER A 454 -13.08 -39.35 15.78
N ALA A 455 -12.23 -38.38 15.44
CA ALA A 455 -10.78 -38.62 15.35
C ALA A 455 -10.09 -38.99 16.65
N GLN A 456 -10.80 -38.95 17.79
CA GLN A 456 -10.28 -39.45 19.05
C GLN A 456 -9.91 -40.94 18.97
N ASN A 457 -10.54 -41.71 18.06
CA ASN A 457 -10.26 -43.13 17.86
C ASN A 457 -9.20 -43.43 16.76
N ILE A 458 -8.65 -42.41 16.09
CA ILE A 458 -7.70 -42.61 14.96
C ILE A 458 -6.23 -42.44 15.41
N LEU A 459 -6.01 -41.88 16.61
CA LEU A 459 -4.67 -41.61 17.17
C LEU A 459 -4.27 -42.55 18.31
N ASP A 460 -5.12 -43.51 18.66
CA ASP A 460 -4.80 -44.69 19.48
C ASP A 460 -4.51 -45.89 18.56
#